data_AF-A0A661SNP6-F1
#
_entry.id   AF-A0A661SNP6-F1
#
_cell.length_a   1.000
_cell.length_b   1.000
_cell.length_c   1.000
_cell.angle_alpha   90.00
_cell.angle_beta   90.00
_cell.angle_gamma   90.00
#
_symmetry.space_group_name_H-M   'P 1'
#
loop_
_entity.id
_entity.type
_entity.pdbx_description
1 polymer ?
#
loop_
_entity_poly.entity_id
_entity_poly.type
_entity_poly.pdbx_seq_one_letter_code
_entity_poly.pdbx_strand_id
1 'polypeptide(L)' 'MALMDKQSDLHSIDRKIQVIKKAAVELKLLSDNFPAVRKNTDRISASLKMMEMNISDALHLDEEYKD' A
#
# COMPACT_ATOMS: atom_id res chain seq x y z
N MET A 1 -15.84 -18.41 -15.64
CA MET A 1 -15.70 -16.99 -16.03
C MET A 1 -15.63 -16.15 -14.77
N ALA A 2 -14.42 -15.86 -14.30
CA ALA A 2 -14.05 -14.75 -13.41
C ALA A 2 -12.52 -14.72 -13.26
N LEU A 3 -11.81 -14.73 -14.39
CA LEU A 3 -10.50 -14.09 -14.50
C LEU A 3 -10.77 -12.61 -14.80
N MET A 4 -11.59 -11.95 -13.97
CA MET A 4 -11.50 -10.50 -13.93
C MET A 4 -10.05 -10.22 -13.53
N ASP A 5 -9.39 -9.49 -14.41
CA ASP A 5 -7.98 -9.65 -14.75
C ASP A 5 -7.06 -9.53 -13.53
N LYS A 6 -6.30 -10.58 -13.17
CA LYS A 6 -5.41 -10.58 -11.99
C LYS A 6 -4.48 -9.36 -11.96
N GLN A 7 -4.11 -8.88 -13.14
CA GLN A 7 -3.32 -7.67 -13.31
C GLN A 7 -4.08 -6.39 -12.95
N SER A 8 -5.36 -6.29 -13.35
CA SER A 8 -6.25 -5.22 -12.90
C SER A 8 -6.38 -5.23 -11.37
N ASP A 9 -6.39 -6.41 -10.76
CA ASP A 9 -6.44 -6.54 -9.30
C ASP A 9 -5.14 -6.07 -8.63
N LEU A 10 -3.95 -6.46 -9.13
CA LEU A 10 -2.67 -6.00 -8.58
C LEU A 10 -2.50 -4.47 -8.68
N HIS A 11 -2.79 -3.88 -9.84
CA HIS A 11 -2.74 -2.41 -9.98
C HIS A 11 -3.79 -1.71 -9.10
N SER A 12 -4.96 -2.33 -8.90
CA SER A 12 -5.99 -1.80 -8.00
C SER A 12 -5.55 -1.87 -6.53
N ILE A 13 -4.86 -2.94 -6.13
CA ILE A 13 -4.30 -3.10 -4.80
C ILE A 13 -3.18 -2.07 -4.57
N ASP A 14 -2.23 -1.94 -5.49
CA ASP A 14 -1.16 -0.94 -5.40
C ASP A 14 -1.74 0.47 -5.24
N ARG A 15 -2.68 0.86 -6.10
CA ARG A 15 -3.36 2.16 -6.01
C ARG A 15 -4.00 2.39 -4.63
N LYS A 16 -4.64 1.37 -4.06
CA LYS A 16 -5.22 1.46 -2.71
C LYS A 16 -4.15 1.60 -1.64
N ILE A 17 -3.04 0.87 -1.73
CA ILE A 17 -1.90 1.01 -0.80
C ILE A 17 -1.37 2.45 -0.83
N GLN A 18 -1.19 3.04 -2.02
CA GLN A 18 -0.72 4.42 -2.16
C GLN A 18 -1.70 5.45 -1.55
N VAL A 19 -3.02 5.25 -1.73
CA VAL A 19 -4.05 6.10 -1.11
C VAL A 19 -3.98 6.02 0.42
N ILE A 20 -3.88 4.81 0.99
CA ILE A 20 -3.82 4.64 2.45
C ILE A 20 -2.50 5.23 2.99
N LYS A 21 -1.39 5.08 2.28
CA LYS A 21 -0.10 5.66 2.64
C LYS A 21 -0.16 7.18 2.73
N LYS A 22 -0.77 7.84 1.74
CA LYS A 22 -1.00 9.28 1.78
C LYS A 22 -1.82 9.69 3.00
N ALA A 23 -2.95 9.02 3.25
CA ALA A 23 -3.79 9.29 4.41
C ALA A 23 -3.07 9.05 5.75
N ALA A 24 -2.21 8.02 5.84
CA ALA A 24 -1.43 7.74 7.04
C ALA A 24 -0.38 8.83 7.33
N VAL A 25 0.27 9.36 6.28
CA VAL A 25 1.21 10.49 6.41
C VAL A 25 0.47 11.76 6.86
N GLU A 26 -0.66 12.07 6.24
CA GLU A 26 -1.49 13.21 6.61
C GLU A 26 -1.96 13.10 8.07
N LEU A 27 -2.45 11.92 8.49
CA LEU A 27 -2.86 11.68 9.86
C LEU A 27 -1.70 11.81 10.86
N LYS A 28 -0.49 11.38 10.46
CA LYS A 28 0.71 11.52 11.31
C LYS A 28 1.07 12.99 11.51
N LEU A 29 0.99 13.82 10.48
CA LEU A 29 1.27 15.27 10.57
C LEU A 29 0.28 15.99 11.50
N LEU A 30 -0.95 15.49 11.62
CA LEU A 30 -1.97 16.04 12.53
C LEU A 30 -1.88 15.47 13.96
N SER A 31 -0.93 14.58 14.24
CA SER A 31 -0.89 13.78 15.47
C SER A 31 0.05 14.28 16.56
N ASP A 32 0.64 15.47 16.41
CA ASP A 32 1.66 16.01 17.33
C ASP A 32 1.22 16.02 18.81
N ASN A 33 -0.04 16.38 19.07
CA ASN A 33 -0.61 16.42 20.42
C ASN A 33 -1.28 15.11 20.85
N PHE A 34 -1.22 14.07 20.01
CA PHE A 34 -1.90 12.79 20.22
C PHE A 34 -0.91 11.63 20.10
N PRO A 35 -0.08 11.36 21.13
CA PRO A 35 0.98 10.34 21.06
C PRO A 35 0.49 8.94 20.67
N ALA A 36 -0.72 8.57 21.05
CA ALA A 36 -1.34 7.31 20.66
C ALA A 36 -1.62 7.25 19.15
N VAL A 37 -2.11 8.35 18.56
CA VAL A 37 -2.35 8.48 17.12
C VAL A 37 -1.02 8.44 16.36
N ARG A 38 0.02 9.13 16.84
CA ARG A 38 1.36 9.07 16.24
C ARG A 38 1.93 7.64 16.24
N LYS A 39 1.83 6.91 17.35
CA LYS A 39 2.26 5.50 17.42
C LYS A 39 1.46 4.61 16.47
N ASN A 40 0.16 4.83 16.33
CA ASN A 40 -0.67 4.03 15.42
C ASN A 40 -0.36 4.32 13.95
N THR A 41 -0.14 5.58 13.59
CA THR A 41 0.26 5.96 12.22
C THR A 41 1.65 5.43 11.87
N ASP A 42 2.60 5.38 12.82
CA ASP A 42 3.90 4.72 12.63
C ASP A 42 3.73 3.21 12.32
N ARG A 43 2.88 2.50 13.07
CA ARG A 43 2.59 1.07 12.82
C ARG A 43 1.92 0.84 11.47
N ILE A 44 0.92 1.65 11.13
CA ILE A 44 0.24 1.60 9.83
C ILE A 44 1.27 1.79 8.70
N SER A 45 2.16 2.77 8.83
CA SER A 45 3.20 3.05 7.83
C SER A 45 4.15 1.86 7.64
N ALA A 46 4.52 1.18 8.73
CA ALA A 46 5.36 -0.03 8.65
C ALA A 46 4.64 -1.18 7.90
N SER A 47 3.38 -1.43 8.21
CA SER A 47 2.59 -2.46 7.52
C SER A 47 2.39 -2.12 6.04
N LEU A 48 2.13 -0.85 5.71
CA LEU A 48 2.00 -0.39 4.32
C LEU A 48 3.29 -0.57 3.53
N LYS A 49 4.45 -0.31 4.12
CA LYS A 49 5.73 -0.52 3.45
C LYS A 49 5.94 -1.99 3.05
N MET A 50 5.58 -2.92 3.93
CA MET A 50 5.64 -4.36 3.60
C MET A 50 4.66 -4.73 2.49
N MET A 51 3.43 -4.22 2.54
CA MET A 51 2.44 -4.47 1.48
C MET A 51 2.89 -3.88 0.13
N GLU A 52 3.48 -2.69 0.14
CA GLU A 52 4.02 -2.02 -1.05
C GLU A 52 5.15 -2.83 -1.68
N MET A 53 6.07 -3.37 -0.89
CA MET A 53 7.13 -4.26 -1.38
C MET A 53 6.55 -5.53 -2.00
N ASN A 54 5.66 -6.23 -1.28
CA ASN A 54 5.06 -7.49 -1.77
C ASN A 54 4.31 -7.32 -3.09
N ILE A 55 3.63 -6.18 -3.29
CA ILE A 55 2.88 -5.90 -4.52
C ILE A 55 3.78 -5.39 -5.63
N SER A 56 4.80 -4.58 -5.32
CA SER A 56 5.78 -4.13 -6.31
C SER A 56 6.56 -5.30 -6.89
N ASP A 57 6.97 -6.25 -6.05
CA ASP A 57 7.65 -7.47 -6.48
C ASP A 57 6.73 -8.32 -7.37
N ALA A 58 5.45 -8.44 -7.01
CA ALA A 58 4.47 -9.18 -7.82
C ALA A 58 4.21 -8.52 -9.18
N LEU A 59 4.10 -7.18 -9.23
CA LEU A 59 3.94 -6.44 -10.48
C LEU A 59 5.18 -6.59 -11.37
N HIS A 60 6.39 -6.57 -10.79
CA HIS A 60 7.63 -6.74 -11.55
C HIS A 60 7.75 -8.12 -12.17
N LEU A 61 7.44 -9.19 -11.41
CA LEU A 61 7.43 -10.56 -11.94
C LEU A 61 6.38 -10.71 -13.06
N ASP A 62 5.18 -10.16 -12.86
CA ASP A 62 4.13 -10.20 -13.89
C ASP A 62 4.52 -9.46 -15.18
N GLU A 63 5.36 -8.43 -15.10
CA GLU A 63 5.91 -7.73 -16.28
C GLU A 63 7.01 -8.55 -16.98
N GLU A 64 7.86 -9.27 -16.23
CA GLU A 64 8.92 -10.12 -16.77
C GLU A 64 8.38 -11.34 -17.53
N TYR A 65 7.23 -11.91 -17.13
CA TYR A 65 6.59 -13.05 -17.78
C TYR A 65 5.66 -12.68 -18.97
N LYS A 66 5.66 -11.41 -19.41
CA LYS A 66 4.85 -10.94 -20.54
C LYS A 66 5.57 -10.93 -21.89
N ASP A 67 6.87 -11.21 -21.91
CA ASP A 67 7.69 -11.42 -23.11
C ASP A 67 7.76 -12.91 -23.50
#